data_AF-A0AAD6VD74-F1
#
_entry.id   AF-A0AAD6VD74-F1
#
_cell.length_a   1.000
_cell.length_b   1.000
_cell.length_c   1.000
_cell.angle_alpha   90.00
_cell.angle_beta   90.00
_cell.angle_gamma   90.00
#
_symmetry.space_group_name_H-M   'P 1'
#
loop_
_entity.id
_entity.type
_entity.pdbx_description
1 polymer ?
#
loop_
_entity_poly.entity_id
_entity_poly.type
_entity_poly.pdbx_seq_one_letter_code
_entity_poly.pdbx_strand_id
1 'polypeptide(L)'
;LFSDSTADAKKEGRSKQVAKDGKAVQCGVLAKYIFENDEQERARYANDPAKFAGAVETRLRRLKKNYSGLLGQIGATGAGLDPDRVTEGSQLASIFDEVREKFPWWDDLHGFWRELPNYNPIGVQSSEPGVDHASAAADLYARIGSDGEEHDLDRDTGEQDEEDGRSDWSKAQDDRPEDTGGDDYSSEDDEDVIVTGPGPPQPEKSPTPAVPSKKPRRVKAKVPVTTSGRDLGLAKANAANLLAAAKKKPQNALDRLNDLREAESVRLAEKRKLQHTEEMERLANKKMKYKLKVLQAENERMRLNRRASS
;
A
#
# COMPACT_ATOMS: atom_id res chain seq x y z
N LEU A 1 -25.44 3.85 -3.72
CA LEU A 1 -24.01 3.50 -3.53
C LEU A 1 -23.72 2.01 -3.63
N PHE A 2 -24.75 1.16 -3.73
CA PHE A 2 -24.61 -0.29 -3.73
C PHE A 2 -25.06 -0.80 -5.09
N SER A 3 -24.11 -1.32 -5.86
CA SER A 3 -24.46 -2.13 -7.01
C SER A 3 -24.97 -3.46 -6.49
N ASP A 4 -26.05 -3.92 -7.08
CA ASP A 4 -26.58 -5.25 -6.82
C ASP A 4 -25.54 -6.33 -7.10
N SER A 5 -25.63 -7.43 -6.36
CA SER A 5 -24.80 -8.61 -6.60
C SER A 5 -25.14 -9.19 -7.96
N THR A 6 -24.11 -9.52 -8.75
CA THR A 6 -24.30 -10.20 -10.04
C THR A 6 -24.96 -11.56 -9.90
N ALA A 7 -24.79 -12.22 -8.76
CA ALA A 7 -25.38 -13.52 -8.49
C ALA A 7 -26.91 -13.42 -8.31
N ASP A 8 -27.38 -12.47 -7.50
CA ASP A 8 -28.80 -12.29 -7.21
C ASP A 8 -29.56 -11.79 -8.43
N ALA A 9 -28.99 -10.83 -9.18
CA ALA A 9 -29.59 -10.35 -10.43
C ALA A 9 -29.79 -11.49 -11.45
N LYS A 10 -28.83 -12.42 -11.54
CA LYS A 10 -28.90 -13.57 -12.45
C LYS A 10 -29.92 -14.61 -11.97
N LYS A 11 -30.00 -14.85 -10.65
CA LYS A 11 -31.01 -15.75 -10.06
C LYS A 11 -32.43 -15.26 -10.29
N GLU A 12 -32.63 -13.94 -10.32
CA GLU A 12 -33.93 -13.30 -10.54
C GLU A 12 -34.24 -13.03 -12.03
N GLY A 13 -33.38 -13.45 -12.97
CA GLY A 13 -33.59 -13.24 -14.40
C GLY A 13 -33.62 -11.77 -14.85
N ARG A 14 -33.18 -10.83 -14.00
CA ARG A 14 -33.17 -9.40 -14.30
C ARG A 14 -31.79 -8.95 -14.75
N SER A 15 -31.76 -7.97 -15.64
CA SER A 15 -30.51 -7.28 -15.97
C SER A 15 -29.97 -6.55 -14.75
N LYS A 16 -28.64 -6.61 -14.54
CA LYS A 16 -27.98 -5.90 -13.44
C LYS A 16 -28.25 -4.41 -13.59
N GLN A 17 -28.98 -3.83 -12.64
CA GLN A 17 -29.08 -2.37 -12.52
C GLN A 17 -27.73 -1.85 -12.01
N VAL A 18 -26.84 -1.54 -12.96
CA VAL A 18 -25.65 -0.74 -12.68
C VAL A 18 -26.10 0.70 -12.79
N ALA A 19 -26.04 1.45 -11.69
CA ALA A 19 -26.18 2.89 -11.72
C ALA A 19 -25.09 3.44 -12.66
N LYS A 20 -25.44 3.66 -13.93
CA LYS A 20 -24.50 3.92 -15.02
C LYS A 20 -23.70 5.21 -14.78
N ASP A 21 -24.25 6.12 -13.97
CA ASP A 21 -23.62 7.39 -13.58
C ASP A 21 -23.26 7.47 -12.08
N GLY A 22 -23.37 6.39 -11.32
CA GLY A 22 -23.43 6.47 -9.85
C GLY A 22 -22.17 7.05 -9.18
N LYS A 23 -20.99 6.54 -9.54
CA LYS A 23 -19.76 6.83 -8.76
C LYS A 23 -19.17 8.21 -9.07
N ALA A 24 -19.11 8.58 -10.35
CA ALA A 24 -18.59 9.88 -10.78
C ALA A 24 -19.49 11.02 -10.26
N VAL A 25 -20.81 10.84 -10.33
CA VAL A 25 -21.79 11.81 -9.79
C VAL A 25 -21.64 11.96 -8.28
N GLN A 26 -21.52 10.85 -7.53
CA GLN A 26 -21.29 10.92 -6.07
C GLN A 26 -19.98 11.63 -5.72
N CYS A 27 -18.90 11.35 -6.44
CA CYS A 27 -17.63 12.06 -6.24
C CYS A 27 -17.76 13.55 -6.61
N GLY A 28 -18.60 13.89 -7.58
CA GLY A 28 -18.96 15.28 -7.91
C GLY A 28 -19.72 15.99 -6.79
N VAL A 29 -20.69 15.33 -6.15
CA VAL A 29 -21.43 15.87 -5.00
C VAL A 29 -20.49 16.09 -3.80
N LEU A 30 -19.61 15.13 -3.52
CA LEU A 30 -18.60 15.29 -2.47
C LEU A 30 -17.61 16.41 -2.79
N ALA A 31 -17.11 16.47 -4.03
CA ALA A 31 -16.21 17.55 -4.45
C ALA A 31 -16.88 18.91 -4.31
N LYS A 32 -18.15 19.03 -4.69
CA LYS A 32 -18.94 20.25 -4.48
C LYS A 32 -18.95 20.63 -2.99
N TYR A 33 -19.35 19.73 -2.10
CA TYR A 33 -19.42 20.00 -0.66
C TYR A 33 -18.06 20.41 -0.05
N ILE A 34 -16.97 19.76 -0.47
CA ILE A 34 -15.63 20.00 0.05
C ILE A 34 -15.06 21.33 -0.46
N PHE A 35 -15.11 21.58 -1.77
CA PHE A 35 -14.38 22.69 -2.39
C PHE A 35 -15.22 23.95 -2.61
N GLU A 36 -16.55 23.88 -2.57
CA GLU A 36 -17.40 25.08 -2.69
C GLU A 36 -17.32 25.97 -1.44
N ASN A 37 -17.06 25.35 -0.28
CA ASN A 37 -16.94 26.04 1.02
C ASN A 37 -15.49 26.45 1.36
N ASP A 38 -14.50 25.99 0.59
CA ASP A 38 -13.09 26.31 0.81
C ASP A 38 -12.72 27.61 0.09
N GLU A 39 -12.40 28.66 0.83
CA GLU A 39 -12.09 29.98 0.29
C GLU A 39 -10.90 29.97 -0.70
N GLN A 40 -9.93 29.08 -0.51
CA GLN A 40 -8.73 29.02 -1.34
C GLN A 40 -8.94 28.23 -2.63
N GLU A 41 -9.70 27.13 -2.56
CA GLU A 41 -9.90 26.22 -3.69
C GLU A 41 -11.19 26.49 -4.47
N ARG A 42 -12.14 27.27 -3.93
CA ARG A 42 -13.42 27.59 -4.58
C ARG A 42 -13.27 28.15 -5.99
N ALA A 43 -12.34 29.09 -6.20
CA ALA A 43 -12.11 29.68 -7.52
C ALA A 43 -11.56 28.65 -8.52
N ARG A 44 -10.70 27.73 -8.06
CA ARG A 44 -10.14 26.64 -8.89
C ARG A 44 -11.20 25.59 -9.21
N TYR A 45 -12.03 25.25 -8.23
CA TYR A 45 -13.15 24.33 -8.39
C TYR A 45 -14.16 24.84 -9.42
N ALA A 46 -14.54 26.12 -9.36
CA ALA A 46 -15.48 26.72 -10.32
C ALA A 46 -14.98 26.66 -11.78
N ASN A 47 -13.66 26.69 -11.99
CA ASN A 47 -13.06 26.60 -13.33
C ASN A 47 -13.09 25.17 -13.91
N ASP A 48 -12.91 24.13 -13.08
CA ASP A 48 -12.90 22.73 -13.54
C ASP A 48 -13.43 21.76 -12.46
N PRO A 49 -14.75 21.66 -12.26
CA PRO A 49 -15.33 20.78 -11.24
C PRO A 49 -15.04 19.30 -11.45
N ALA A 50 -14.91 18.87 -12.71
CA ALA A 50 -14.70 17.47 -13.08
C ALA A 50 -13.33 16.96 -12.61
N LYS A 51 -12.29 17.79 -12.72
CA LYS A 51 -10.96 17.46 -12.21
C LYS A 51 -10.95 17.23 -10.70
N PHE A 52 -11.70 18.02 -9.93
CA PHE A 52 -11.82 17.83 -8.49
C PHE A 52 -12.61 16.57 -8.14
N ALA A 53 -13.68 16.25 -8.87
CA ALA A 53 -14.39 14.99 -8.72
C ALA A 53 -13.44 13.78 -8.94
N GLY A 54 -12.60 13.82 -9.99
CA GLY A 54 -11.59 12.80 -10.25
C GLY A 54 -10.51 12.72 -9.18
N ALA A 55 -10.10 13.87 -8.61
CA ALA A 55 -9.16 13.93 -7.49
C ALA A 55 -9.75 13.29 -6.22
N VAL A 56 -11.02 13.58 -5.90
CA VAL A 56 -11.76 12.96 -4.79
C VAL A 56 -11.87 11.45 -4.99
N GLU A 57 -12.23 10.99 -6.19
CA GLU A 57 -12.30 9.56 -6.47
C GLU A 57 -10.94 8.87 -6.27
N THR A 58 -9.87 9.48 -6.80
CA THR A 58 -8.51 8.95 -6.67
C THR A 58 -8.08 8.90 -5.21
N ARG A 59 -8.40 9.94 -4.43
CA ARG A 59 -8.13 9.98 -2.99
C ARG A 59 -8.87 8.84 -2.29
N LEU A 60 -10.19 8.76 -2.42
CA LEU A 60 -11.01 7.69 -1.81
C LEU A 60 -10.51 6.30 -2.16
N ARG A 61 -10.11 6.06 -3.42
CA ARG A 61 -9.52 4.79 -3.86
C ARG A 61 -8.23 4.45 -3.10
N ARG A 62 -7.35 5.44 -2.91
CA ARG A 62 -6.11 5.27 -2.11
C ARG A 62 -6.41 5.04 -0.64
N LEU A 63 -7.37 5.77 -0.07
CA LEU A 63 -7.81 5.56 1.32
C LEU A 63 -8.31 4.15 1.51
N LYS A 64 -9.17 3.66 0.61
CA LYS A 64 -9.69 2.29 0.63
C LYS A 64 -8.57 1.27 0.60
N LYS A 65 -7.63 1.42 -0.33
CA LYS A 65 -6.48 0.50 -0.45
C LYS A 65 -5.64 0.47 0.83
N ASN A 66 -5.33 1.64 1.40
CA ASN A 66 -4.51 1.73 2.60
C ASN A 66 -5.22 1.10 3.80
N TYR A 67 -6.51 1.41 3.99
CA TYR A 67 -7.33 0.82 5.03
C TYR A 67 -7.40 -0.70 4.93
N SER A 68 -7.70 -1.24 3.74
CA SER A 68 -7.73 -2.70 3.55
C SER A 68 -6.38 -3.35 3.82
N GLY A 69 -5.27 -2.68 3.48
CA GLY A 69 -3.92 -3.13 3.84
C GLY A 69 -3.69 -3.17 5.34
N LEU A 70 -4.13 -2.14 6.07
CA LEU A 70 -4.04 -2.07 7.52
C LEU A 70 -4.92 -3.13 8.21
N LEU A 71 -6.15 -3.33 7.73
CA LEU A 71 -7.00 -4.43 8.20
C LEU A 71 -6.35 -5.80 7.97
N GLY A 72 -5.66 -5.99 6.85
CA GLY A 72 -4.90 -7.22 6.60
C GLY A 72 -3.76 -7.44 7.60
N GLN A 73 -3.02 -6.37 7.94
CA GLN A 73 -1.96 -6.43 8.95
C GLN A 73 -2.50 -6.74 10.36
N ILE A 74 -3.61 -6.08 10.73
CA ILE A 74 -4.28 -6.34 12.01
C ILE A 74 -4.81 -7.78 12.04
N GLY A 75 -5.50 -8.21 10.98
CA GLY A 75 -6.05 -9.57 10.87
C GLY A 75 -4.98 -10.66 10.90
N ALA A 76 -3.80 -10.42 10.32
CA ALA A 76 -2.67 -11.34 10.38
C ALA A 76 -2.14 -11.57 11.81
N THR A 77 -2.42 -10.66 12.74
CA THR A 77 -2.05 -10.81 14.16
C THR A 77 -3.01 -11.74 14.92
N GLY A 78 -4.12 -12.16 14.31
CA GLY A 78 -5.08 -13.12 14.88
C GLY A 78 -5.92 -12.59 16.05
N ALA A 79 -5.72 -11.34 16.47
CA ALA A 79 -6.34 -10.74 17.65
C ALA A 79 -7.73 -10.11 17.40
N GLY A 80 -8.29 -10.28 16.20
CA GLY A 80 -9.54 -9.65 15.81
C GLY A 80 -9.41 -8.14 15.55
N LEU A 81 -10.48 -7.54 15.03
CA LEU A 81 -10.52 -6.12 14.63
C LEU A 81 -11.06 -5.18 15.71
N ASP A 82 -11.27 -5.66 16.94
CA ASP A 82 -11.97 -4.90 17.97
C ASP A 82 -10.99 -4.02 18.76
N PRO A 83 -10.93 -2.70 18.51
CA PRO A 83 -9.98 -1.81 19.18
C PRO A 83 -10.19 -1.77 20.70
N ASP A 84 -11.41 -2.04 21.17
CA ASP A 84 -11.77 -2.02 22.59
C ASP A 84 -11.20 -3.23 23.36
N ARG A 85 -10.79 -4.29 22.64
CA ARG A 85 -10.14 -5.49 23.23
C ARG A 85 -8.63 -5.40 23.26
N VAL A 86 -8.05 -4.30 22.78
CA VAL A 86 -6.60 -4.13 22.70
C VAL A 86 -6.06 -3.77 24.08
N THR A 87 -5.37 -4.71 24.72
CA THR A 87 -4.65 -4.44 25.96
C THR A 87 -3.55 -3.41 25.72
N GLU A 88 -3.52 -2.35 26.54
CA GLU A 88 -2.45 -1.34 26.53
C GLU A 88 -1.08 -2.04 26.65
N GLY A 89 -0.14 -1.69 25.77
CA GLY A 89 1.19 -2.31 25.71
C GLY A 89 1.29 -3.60 24.91
N SER A 90 0.19 -4.10 24.32
CA SER A 90 0.25 -5.20 23.36
C SER A 90 0.89 -4.76 22.03
N GLN A 91 1.40 -5.72 21.25
CA GLN A 91 1.89 -5.48 19.88
C GLN A 91 0.81 -4.82 19.01
N LEU A 92 -0.45 -5.17 19.25
CA LEU A 92 -1.58 -4.61 18.53
C LEU A 92 -1.81 -3.13 18.86
N ALA A 93 -1.65 -2.73 20.13
CA ALA A 93 -1.68 -1.31 20.52
C ALA A 93 -0.62 -0.50 19.76
N SER A 94 0.61 -1.02 19.67
CA SER A 94 1.68 -0.37 18.91
C SER A 94 1.37 -0.23 17.42
N ILE A 95 0.68 -1.21 16.81
CA ILE A 95 0.26 -1.13 15.41
C ILE A 95 -0.80 -0.03 15.25
N PHE A 96 -1.81 0.01 16.14
CA PHE A 96 -2.83 1.06 16.11
C PHE A 96 -2.25 2.46 16.31
N ASP A 97 -1.26 2.62 17.19
CA ASP A 97 -0.56 3.88 17.39
C ASP A 97 0.20 4.32 16.13
N GLU A 98 0.93 3.40 15.48
CA GLU A 98 1.60 3.71 14.20
C GLU A 98 0.59 4.04 13.08
N VAL A 99 -0.58 3.39 13.09
CA VAL A 99 -1.68 3.69 12.17
C VAL A 99 -2.23 5.08 12.42
N ARG A 100 -2.53 5.44 13.67
CA ARG A 100 -3.03 6.78 14.05
C ARG A 100 -2.01 7.87 13.74
N GLU A 101 -0.73 7.60 13.91
CA GLU A 101 0.35 8.52 13.54
C GLU A 101 0.35 8.79 12.02
N LYS A 102 0.24 7.74 11.20
CA LYS A 102 0.21 7.87 9.72
C LYS A 102 -1.12 8.37 9.17
N PHE A 103 -2.21 8.06 9.86
CA PHE A 103 -3.60 8.33 9.48
C PHE A 103 -4.37 8.90 10.69
N PRO A 104 -4.24 10.21 10.96
CA PRO A 104 -4.88 10.84 12.14
C PRO A 104 -6.41 10.74 12.17
N TRP A 105 -7.05 10.52 11.02
CA TRP A 105 -8.49 10.37 10.85
C TRP A 105 -8.93 8.89 10.76
N TRP A 106 -8.06 7.97 11.22
CA TRP A 106 -8.34 6.53 11.23
C TRP A 106 -9.61 6.19 12.02
N ASP A 107 -9.77 6.73 13.23
CA ASP A 107 -10.89 6.34 14.11
C ASP A 107 -12.25 6.70 13.49
N ASP A 108 -12.38 7.90 12.92
CA ASP A 108 -13.59 8.33 12.20
C ASP A 108 -13.88 7.46 10.97
N LEU A 109 -12.84 7.18 10.18
CA LEU A 109 -12.97 6.36 8.96
C LEU A 109 -13.34 4.92 9.31
N HIS A 110 -12.68 4.36 10.30
CA HIS A 110 -12.89 2.99 10.73
C HIS A 110 -14.30 2.83 11.31
N GLY A 111 -14.78 3.79 12.12
CA GLY A 111 -16.16 3.85 12.57
C GLY A 111 -17.16 3.81 11.42
N PHE A 112 -16.95 4.63 10.38
CA PHE A 112 -17.83 4.63 9.21
C PHE A 112 -17.73 3.36 8.34
N TRP A 113 -16.53 2.80 8.18
CA TRP A 113 -16.31 1.66 7.27
C TRP A 113 -16.56 0.29 7.90
N ARG A 114 -16.42 0.14 9.22
CA ARG A 114 -16.72 -1.12 9.90
C ARG A 114 -18.21 -1.48 9.82
N GLU A 115 -19.09 -0.49 9.71
CA GLU A 115 -20.54 -0.66 9.58
C GLU A 115 -20.95 -1.16 8.19
N LEU A 116 -20.06 -1.08 7.19
CA LEU A 116 -20.34 -1.51 5.83
C LEU A 116 -19.90 -2.98 5.65
N PRO A 117 -20.84 -3.93 5.42
CA PRO A 117 -20.52 -5.36 5.29
C PRO A 117 -19.48 -5.66 4.20
N ASN A 118 -19.48 -4.86 3.13
CA ASN A 118 -18.57 -5.01 2.00
C ASN A 118 -17.10 -4.66 2.34
N TYR A 119 -16.84 -3.94 3.43
CA TYR A 119 -15.51 -3.49 3.83
C TYR A 119 -14.93 -4.30 4.99
N ASN A 120 -15.77 -5.02 5.72
CA ASN A 120 -15.35 -5.90 6.80
C ASN A 120 -15.84 -7.34 6.53
N PRO A 121 -15.17 -8.10 5.64
CA PRO A 121 -15.54 -9.49 5.39
C PRO A 121 -15.40 -10.38 6.63
N ILE A 122 -14.65 -9.92 7.64
CA ILE A 122 -14.38 -10.66 8.88
C ILE A 122 -15.61 -10.61 9.82
N GLY A 123 -16.54 -9.67 9.64
CA GLY A 123 -17.78 -9.62 10.42
C GLY A 123 -18.71 -10.83 10.24
N VAL A 124 -18.46 -11.68 9.23
CA VAL A 124 -19.18 -12.95 9.02
C VAL A 124 -18.39 -14.16 9.51
N GLN A 125 -17.12 -13.97 9.90
CA GLN A 125 -16.24 -15.02 10.42
C GLN A 125 -15.91 -14.82 11.91
N SER A 126 -16.85 -14.33 12.71
CA SER A 126 -16.73 -14.46 14.17
C SER A 126 -16.95 -15.92 14.58
N SER A 127 -16.06 -16.79 14.13
CA SER A 127 -15.78 -18.03 14.85
C SER A 127 -15.01 -17.61 16.09
N GLU A 128 -15.73 -17.34 17.18
CA GLU A 128 -15.10 -17.30 18.48
C GLU A 128 -14.32 -18.62 18.65
N PRO A 129 -13.00 -18.58 18.94
CA PRO A 129 -12.22 -19.81 19.10
C PRO A 129 -12.83 -20.65 20.22
N GLY A 130 -13.47 -21.77 19.86
CA GLY A 130 -14.20 -22.64 20.79
C GLY A 130 -15.70 -22.77 20.53
N VAL A 131 -16.28 -21.97 19.63
CA VAL A 131 -17.65 -22.20 19.14
C VAL A 131 -17.57 -23.17 17.97
N ASP A 132 -17.90 -24.43 18.22
CA ASP A 132 -18.00 -25.45 17.18
C ASP A 132 -19.26 -25.21 16.34
N HIS A 133 -19.10 -24.42 15.28
CA HIS A 133 -20.16 -24.20 14.30
C HIS A 133 -20.58 -25.48 13.57
N ALA A 134 -19.74 -26.52 13.55
CA ALA A 134 -20.11 -27.80 12.95
C ALA A 134 -21.16 -28.51 13.80
N SER A 135 -21.05 -28.46 15.14
CA SER A 135 -22.06 -29.04 16.04
C SER A 135 -23.40 -28.27 15.93
N ALA A 136 -23.37 -26.94 15.94
CA ALA A 136 -24.57 -26.12 15.83
C ALA A 136 -25.27 -26.29 14.47
N ALA A 137 -24.50 -26.43 13.39
CA ALA A 137 -25.05 -26.75 12.07
C ALA A 137 -25.64 -28.17 12.03
N ALA A 138 -24.94 -29.16 12.60
CA ALA A 138 -25.42 -30.53 12.68
C ALA A 138 -26.76 -30.64 13.44
N ASP A 139 -26.92 -29.93 14.56
CA ASP A 139 -28.18 -29.86 15.31
C ASP A 139 -29.33 -29.24 14.50
N LEU A 140 -29.02 -28.21 13.70
CA LEU A 140 -29.99 -27.58 12.79
C LEU A 140 -30.48 -28.55 11.71
N TYR A 141 -29.57 -29.29 11.07
CA TYR A 141 -29.92 -30.29 10.06
C TYR A 141 -30.61 -31.52 10.66
N ALA A 142 -30.22 -31.93 11.88
CA ALA A 142 -30.87 -33.03 12.59
C ALA A 142 -32.32 -32.69 12.97
N ARG A 143 -32.60 -31.41 13.29
CA ARG A 143 -33.97 -30.94 13.53
C ARG A 143 -34.82 -31.01 12.27
N ILE A 144 -34.33 -30.47 11.15
CA ILE A 144 -35.05 -30.46 9.86
C ILE A 144 -35.32 -31.87 9.31
N GLY A 145 -34.49 -32.86 9.69
CA GLY A 145 -34.67 -34.25 9.26
C GLY A 145 -35.54 -35.11 10.18
N SER A 146 -36.00 -34.60 11.33
CA SER A 146 -36.67 -35.41 12.37
C SER A 146 -38.18 -35.18 12.48
N ASP A 147 -38.71 -34.11 11.91
CA ASP A 147 -40.13 -33.81 11.76
C ASP A 147 -40.58 -34.17 10.35
N GLY A 148 -40.53 -35.47 10.05
CA GLY A 148 -41.26 -36.08 8.95
C GLY A 148 -42.77 -36.04 9.19
N GLU A 149 -43.35 -34.84 9.17
CA GLU A 149 -44.77 -34.66 8.91
C GLU A 149 -44.89 -34.41 7.40
N GLU A 150 -45.23 -35.48 6.68
CA GLU A 150 -45.56 -35.50 5.26
C GLU A 150 -46.70 -34.51 5.01
N HIS A 151 -46.37 -33.25 4.71
CA HIS A 151 -47.34 -32.32 4.18
C HIS A 151 -47.46 -32.60 2.68
N ASP A 152 -48.39 -33.48 2.34
CA ASP A 152 -48.92 -33.67 0.99
C ASP A 152 -49.30 -32.30 0.41
N LEU A 153 -48.42 -31.75 -0.42
CA LEU A 153 -48.78 -30.71 -1.38
C LEU A 153 -48.86 -31.38 -2.73
N ASP A 154 -50.05 -31.94 -2.98
CA ASP A 154 -50.63 -32.05 -4.31
C ASP A 154 -50.38 -30.74 -5.07
N ARG A 155 -49.40 -30.76 -5.97
CA ARG A 155 -49.23 -29.71 -6.97
C ARG A 155 -49.00 -30.34 -8.33
N ASP A 156 -50.13 -30.84 -8.84
CA ASP A 156 -50.63 -30.62 -10.19
C ASP A 156 -49.57 -30.30 -11.26
N THR A 157 -49.08 -31.39 -11.84
CA THR A 157 -48.88 -31.65 -13.27
C THR A 157 -49.28 -30.51 -14.21
N GLY A 158 -48.28 -29.75 -14.65
CA GLY A 158 -48.39 -28.86 -15.80
C GLY A 158 -47.22 -29.12 -16.74
N GLU A 159 -47.33 -30.19 -17.53
CA GLU A 159 -46.56 -30.41 -18.76
C GLU A 159 -46.56 -29.14 -19.62
N GLN A 160 -45.37 -28.66 -19.95
CA GLN A 160 -45.11 -28.15 -21.30
C GLN A 160 -43.63 -28.35 -21.63
N ASP A 161 -43.44 -29.27 -22.56
CA ASP A 161 -42.27 -29.41 -23.42
C ASP A 161 -41.79 -28.04 -23.95
N GLU A 162 -40.49 -27.82 -24.01
CA GLU A 162 -39.69 -28.10 -25.21
C GLU A 162 -38.20 -27.80 -24.93
N GLU A 163 -37.35 -28.68 -25.47
CA GLU A 163 -36.05 -28.43 -26.13
C GLU A 163 -35.46 -27.02 -25.95
N ASP A 164 -34.19 -26.77 -25.63
CA ASP A 164 -32.93 -27.35 -26.09
C ASP A 164 -31.78 -26.60 -25.37
N GLY A 165 -30.62 -27.25 -25.19
CA GLY A 165 -29.42 -26.52 -24.73
C GLY A 165 -28.44 -27.28 -23.85
N ARG A 166 -28.06 -28.49 -24.26
CA ARG A 166 -26.81 -29.10 -23.79
C ARG A 166 -25.63 -28.22 -24.23
N SER A 167 -25.27 -27.22 -23.43
CA SER A 167 -23.97 -26.57 -23.53
C SER A 167 -22.95 -27.42 -22.77
N ASP A 168 -22.31 -28.29 -23.53
CA ASP A 168 -21.05 -28.95 -23.26
C ASP A 168 -19.99 -27.95 -22.73
N TRP A 169 -19.64 -28.06 -21.45
CA TRP A 169 -18.53 -27.34 -20.82
C TRP A 169 -17.26 -28.19 -20.67
N SER A 170 -17.14 -29.28 -21.43
CA SER A 170 -16.03 -30.23 -21.31
C SER A 170 -14.97 -30.04 -22.40
N LYS A 171 -14.55 -28.79 -22.69
CA LYS A 171 -13.31 -28.56 -23.47
C LYS A 171 -12.72 -27.15 -23.38
N ALA A 172 -11.87 -26.95 -22.39
CA ALA A 172 -10.71 -26.06 -22.45
C ALA A 172 -9.71 -26.63 -21.43
N GLN A 173 -8.78 -27.54 -21.79
CA GLN A 173 -7.52 -27.24 -22.49
C GLN A 173 -7.05 -25.83 -22.08
N ASP A 174 -6.37 -25.71 -20.93
CA ASP A 174 -4.96 -26.05 -20.74
C ASP A 174 -4.07 -25.29 -21.73
N ASP A 175 -3.91 -24.01 -21.44
CA ASP A 175 -2.77 -23.18 -21.87
C ASP A 175 -2.24 -22.48 -20.62
N ARG A 176 -1.75 -23.30 -19.69
CA ARG A 176 -0.85 -22.86 -18.62
C ARG A 176 0.56 -22.92 -19.20
N PRO A 177 1.26 -21.79 -19.44
CA PRO A 177 2.68 -21.87 -19.75
C PRO A 177 3.41 -22.38 -18.51
N GLU A 178 3.77 -23.66 -18.54
CA GLU A 178 4.95 -24.16 -17.83
C GLU A 178 6.17 -23.46 -18.44
N ASP A 179 6.61 -22.37 -17.80
CA ASP A 179 8.01 -21.97 -17.90
C ASP A 179 8.69 -22.39 -16.61
N THR A 180 9.23 -23.60 -16.69
CA THR A 180 10.24 -24.17 -15.81
C THR A 180 11.49 -23.28 -15.85
N GLY A 181 11.72 -22.56 -14.77
CA GLY A 181 12.97 -21.88 -14.49
C GLY A 181 13.26 -21.89 -13.00
N GLY A 182 13.63 -23.07 -12.47
CA GLY A 182 14.73 -23.09 -11.50
C GLY A 182 15.93 -22.38 -12.17
N ASP A 183 16.82 -21.74 -11.44
CA ASP A 183 17.77 -22.43 -10.59
C ASP A 183 18.37 -21.44 -9.58
N ASP A 184 18.62 -21.98 -8.38
CA ASP A 184 19.88 -21.81 -7.65
C ASP A 184 20.33 -20.38 -7.30
N TYR A 185 19.91 -19.91 -6.12
CA TYR A 185 20.73 -19.01 -5.32
C TYR A 185 21.35 -19.81 -4.18
N SER A 186 22.43 -20.51 -4.52
CA SER A 186 23.42 -21.00 -3.58
C SER A 186 23.98 -19.84 -2.76
N SER A 187 24.00 -20.09 -1.45
CA SER A 187 24.79 -19.40 -0.44
C SER A 187 26.29 -19.62 -0.70
N GLU A 188 27.13 -18.77 -0.09
CA GLU A 188 28.62 -18.74 -0.02
C GLU A 188 29.18 -17.53 -0.79
N ASP A 189 29.58 -16.48 -0.07
CA ASP A 189 30.92 -16.27 0.52
C ASP A 189 31.97 -15.87 -0.53
N ASP A 190 32.61 -14.74 -0.22
CA ASP A 190 34.02 -14.44 -0.44
C ASP A 190 34.58 -14.00 -1.83
N GLU A 191 35.20 -12.80 -1.75
CA GLU A 191 36.48 -12.40 -2.34
C GLU A 191 36.55 -11.73 -3.74
N ASP A 192 37.39 -10.69 -3.77
CA ASP A 192 37.86 -9.87 -4.88
C ASP A 192 38.35 -10.67 -6.09
N VAL A 193 38.11 -10.23 -7.33
CA VAL A 193 39.10 -10.21 -8.45
C VAL A 193 38.62 -9.30 -9.59
N ILE A 194 39.51 -8.39 -10.00
CA ILE A 194 39.49 -7.59 -11.24
C ILE A 194 39.87 -8.47 -12.44
N VAL A 195 39.06 -8.56 -13.51
CA VAL A 195 39.56 -8.93 -14.86
C VAL A 195 38.78 -8.21 -15.99
N THR A 196 39.57 -7.70 -16.92
CA THR A 196 39.31 -6.92 -18.14
C THR A 196 38.83 -7.74 -19.35
N GLY A 197 37.74 -7.30 -20.02
CA GLY A 197 37.41 -7.43 -21.47
C GLY A 197 37.36 -8.84 -22.10
N PRO A 198 37.12 -9.00 -23.44
CA PRO A 198 36.51 -8.13 -24.46
C PRO A 198 35.21 -8.73 -25.08
N GLY A 199 34.41 -7.91 -25.77
CA GLY A 199 33.16 -8.35 -26.44
C GLY A 199 33.34 -9.04 -27.80
N PRO A 200 32.26 -9.64 -28.34
CA PRO A 200 32.05 -9.70 -29.79
C PRO A 200 30.53 -9.53 -30.16
N PRO A 201 30.08 -9.80 -31.41
CA PRO A 201 29.86 -8.79 -32.45
C PRO A 201 28.38 -8.58 -32.83
N GLN A 202 28.13 -7.48 -33.54
CA GLN A 202 26.87 -7.16 -34.21
C GLN A 202 26.56 -8.13 -35.38
N PRO A 203 25.27 -8.30 -35.73
CA PRO A 203 24.86 -8.55 -37.11
C PRO A 203 24.13 -7.37 -37.75
N GLU A 204 24.18 -7.39 -39.07
CA GLU A 204 24.02 -6.28 -40.00
C GLU A 204 22.57 -5.99 -40.43
N LYS A 205 22.31 -4.70 -40.66
CA LYS A 205 21.56 -4.03 -41.75
C LYS A 205 20.51 -4.82 -42.53
N SER A 206 19.33 -4.19 -42.64
CA SER A 206 18.60 -4.04 -43.93
C SER A 206 17.74 -2.76 -43.92
N PRO A 207 17.45 -2.16 -45.10
CA PRO A 207 17.12 -0.73 -45.26
C PRO A 207 15.64 -0.48 -45.62
N THR A 208 15.33 0.73 -46.10
CA THR A 208 14.13 1.24 -46.86
C THR A 208 13.09 2.02 -46.02
N PRO A 209 12.36 3.01 -46.60
CA PRO A 209 12.83 4.23 -47.29
C PRO A 209 12.23 5.55 -46.75
N ALA A 210 12.72 6.63 -47.36
CA ALA A 210 12.46 8.06 -47.17
C ALA A 210 10.99 8.54 -47.24
N VAL A 211 10.66 9.53 -46.38
CA VAL A 211 9.62 10.55 -46.63
C VAL A 211 10.14 11.93 -46.17
N PRO A 212 10.04 13.00 -46.99
CA PRO A 212 10.70 14.28 -46.74
C PRO A 212 9.90 15.30 -45.92
N SER A 213 10.59 15.85 -44.91
CA SER A 213 10.76 17.28 -44.57
C SER A 213 9.63 18.30 -44.79
N LYS A 214 9.19 18.96 -43.70
CA LYS A 214 9.13 20.44 -43.59
C LYS A 214 9.40 20.89 -42.14
N LYS A 215 10.50 21.64 -41.93
CA LYS A 215 10.74 22.44 -40.71
C LYS A 215 10.70 23.92 -41.07
N PRO A 216 10.17 24.80 -40.20
CA PRO A 216 10.32 26.23 -40.34
C PRO A 216 11.70 26.73 -39.87
N ARG A 217 12.16 27.73 -40.60
CA ARG A 217 13.44 28.44 -40.60
C ARG A 217 13.48 29.41 -39.41
N ARG A 218 14.42 29.26 -38.47
CA ARG A 218 14.70 30.24 -37.41
C ARG A 218 16.10 30.83 -37.60
N VAL A 219 16.12 32.14 -37.78
CA VAL A 219 17.25 32.99 -38.13
C VAL A 219 18.20 33.11 -36.94
N LYS A 220 19.51 33.01 -37.19
CA LYS A 220 20.58 33.27 -36.23
C LYS A 220 20.91 34.76 -36.27
N ALA A 221 20.87 35.44 -35.12
CA ALA A 221 21.56 36.72 -34.91
C ALA A 221 22.82 36.44 -34.09
N LYS A 222 23.93 36.97 -34.59
CA LYS A 222 25.31 36.79 -34.11
C LYS A 222 25.72 38.09 -33.42
N VAL A 223 26.18 38.02 -32.18
CA VAL A 223 26.83 39.14 -31.49
C VAL A 223 28.22 38.65 -31.05
N PRO A 224 29.31 39.34 -31.42
CA PRO A 224 30.65 39.07 -30.90
C PRO A 224 30.95 40.03 -29.74
N VAL A 225 31.38 39.50 -28.59
CA VAL A 225 32.12 40.30 -27.60
C VAL A 225 33.30 39.49 -27.11
N THR A 226 34.46 40.04 -27.39
CA THR A 226 35.81 39.69 -26.94
C THR A 226 36.08 40.31 -25.57
N THR A 227 36.74 39.57 -24.67
CA THR A 227 37.78 39.98 -23.69
C THR A 227 38.07 38.75 -22.83
N SER A 228 39.18 38.01 -23.01
CA SER A 228 40.54 38.33 -22.56
C SER A 228 40.63 38.65 -21.06
N GLY A 229 40.94 37.63 -20.25
CA GLY A 229 41.34 37.79 -18.85
C GLY A 229 41.83 36.45 -18.28
N ARG A 230 43.14 36.37 -18.04
CA ARG A 230 43.87 35.23 -17.47
C ARG A 230 43.61 35.07 -15.97
N ASP A 231 43.94 33.86 -15.52
CA ASP A 231 44.28 33.45 -14.14
C ASP A 231 43.20 32.84 -13.24
N LEU A 232 43.67 31.82 -12.51
CA LEU A 232 43.04 31.00 -11.47
C LEU A 232 42.26 29.77 -11.95
N GLY A 233 43.06 28.81 -12.42
CA GLY A 233 42.72 27.39 -12.32
C GLY A 233 42.57 26.97 -10.85
N LEU A 234 41.41 26.37 -10.54
CA LEU A 234 41.09 25.43 -9.45
C LEU A 234 39.56 25.24 -9.31
N ALA A 235 38.74 26.04 -9.99
CA ALA A 235 37.27 25.92 -9.98
C ALA A 235 36.66 25.02 -11.08
N LYS A 236 37.49 24.39 -11.94
CA LYS A 236 36.99 23.75 -13.18
C LYS A 236 36.49 22.30 -13.02
N ALA A 237 36.78 21.65 -11.90
CA ALA A 237 36.27 20.30 -11.63
C ALA A 237 34.80 20.27 -11.19
N ASN A 238 34.31 21.33 -10.51
CA ASN A 238 32.91 21.38 -10.06
C ASN A 238 31.92 21.88 -11.12
N ALA A 239 32.36 22.66 -12.12
CA ALA A 239 31.50 23.15 -13.19
C ALA A 239 31.13 22.06 -14.22
N ALA A 240 32.00 21.06 -14.44
CA ALA A 240 31.72 19.95 -15.34
C ALA A 240 30.65 19.00 -14.78
N ASN A 241 30.59 18.84 -13.46
CA ASN A 241 29.61 17.96 -12.81
C ASN A 241 28.19 18.59 -12.78
N LEU A 242 28.09 19.93 -12.66
CA LEU A 242 26.81 20.66 -12.75
C LEU A 242 26.23 20.68 -14.18
N LEU A 243 27.06 20.64 -15.22
CA LEU A 243 26.60 20.58 -16.62
C LEU A 243 26.23 19.16 -17.09
N ALA A 244 26.74 18.11 -16.43
CA ALA A 244 26.35 16.73 -16.69
C ALA A 244 24.94 16.41 -16.11
N ALA A 245 24.56 17.02 -14.99
CA ALA A 245 23.24 16.86 -14.38
C ALA A 245 22.10 17.49 -15.22
N ALA A 246 22.40 18.51 -16.03
CA ALA A 246 21.41 19.23 -16.84
C ALA A 246 20.97 18.50 -18.14
N LYS A 247 21.55 17.33 -18.45
CA LYS A 247 21.20 16.54 -19.67
C LYS A 247 20.31 15.32 -19.41
N LYS A 248 19.89 15.07 -18.16
CA LYS A 248 18.88 14.04 -17.91
C LYS A 248 17.55 14.52 -18.50
N LYS A 249 16.98 13.71 -19.40
CA LYS A 249 15.65 13.91 -20.00
C LYS A 249 14.65 14.33 -18.91
N PRO A 250 13.62 15.14 -19.21
CA PRO A 250 12.60 15.47 -18.21
C PRO A 250 11.99 14.16 -17.69
N GLN A 251 12.43 13.72 -16.51
CA GLN A 251 11.78 12.64 -15.77
C GLN A 251 10.32 13.01 -15.66
N ASN A 252 9.45 12.04 -15.93
CA ASN A 252 8.02 12.25 -15.79
C ASN A 252 7.76 12.81 -14.39
N ALA A 253 6.83 13.76 -14.27
CA ALA A 253 6.50 14.39 -12.99
C ALA A 253 6.14 13.36 -11.90
N LEU A 254 5.71 12.16 -12.33
CA LEU A 254 5.39 11.01 -11.48
C LEU A 254 6.65 10.35 -10.89
N ASP A 255 7.75 10.26 -11.64
CA ASP A 255 9.03 9.71 -11.17
C ASP A 255 9.62 10.61 -10.07
N ARG A 256 9.55 11.94 -10.26
CA ARG A 256 9.98 12.90 -9.23
C ARG A 256 9.20 12.77 -7.91
N LEU A 257 7.93 12.41 -7.99
CA LEU A 257 7.08 12.23 -6.81
C LEU A 257 7.44 10.94 -6.06
N ASN A 258 7.79 9.88 -6.80
CA ASN A 258 8.30 8.64 -6.19
C ASN A 258 9.68 8.86 -5.57
N ASP A 259 10.60 9.55 -6.26
CA ASP A 259 11.93 9.88 -5.75
C ASP A 259 11.85 10.68 -4.43
N LEU A 260 10.93 11.65 -4.33
CA LEU A 260 10.70 12.42 -3.10
C LEU A 260 10.17 11.55 -1.96
N ARG A 261 9.24 10.64 -2.26
CA ARG A 261 8.67 9.73 -1.26
C ARG A 261 9.72 8.73 -0.76
N GLU A 262 10.56 8.22 -1.64
CA GLU A 262 11.67 7.33 -1.28
C GLU A 262 12.68 8.08 -0.39
N ALA A 263 13.06 9.30 -0.76
CA ALA A 263 13.95 10.14 0.05
C ALA A 263 13.37 10.43 1.45
N GLU A 264 12.07 10.70 1.55
CA GLU A 264 11.40 10.91 2.84
C GLU A 264 11.38 9.63 3.68
N SER A 265 11.15 8.46 3.05
CA SER A 265 11.18 7.17 3.74
C SER A 265 12.56 6.83 4.30
N VAL A 266 13.63 7.15 3.54
CA VAL A 266 15.02 6.96 3.99
C VAL A 266 15.33 7.87 5.16
N ARG A 267 14.94 9.16 5.11
CA ARG A 267 15.12 10.09 6.24
C ARG A 267 14.39 9.63 7.50
N LEU A 268 13.18 9.07 7.35
CA LEU A 268 12.43 8.57 8.49
C LEU A 268 13.10 7.33 9.10
N ALA A 269 13.60 6.41 8.27
CA ALA A 269 14.32 5.24 8.71
C ALA A 269 15.63 5.61 9.44
N GLU A 270 16.39 6.57 8.92
CA GLU A 270 17.60 7.09 9.56
C GLU A 270 17.29 7.76 10.90
N LYS A 271 16.22 8.56 10.97
CA LYS A 271 15.76 9.17 12.23
C LYS A 271 15.40 8.11 13.27
N ARG A 272 14.70 7.03 12.89
CA ARG A 272 14.37 5.91 13.79
C ARG A 272 15.64 5.20 14.29
N LYS A 273 16.62 4.97 13.42
CA LYS A 273 17.92 4.39 13.83
C LYS A 273 18.64 5.28 14.85
N LEU A 274 18.65 6.60 14.62
CA LEU A 274 19.29 7.55 15.53
C LEU A 274 18.61 7.56 16.91
N GLN A 275 17.27 7.60 16.95
CA GLN A 275 16.50 7.53 18.20
C GLN A 275 16.77 6.23 18.96
N HIS A 276 16.83 5.10 18.25
CA HIS A 276 17.13 3.81 18.87
C HIS A 276 18.54 3.78 19.47
N THR A 277 19.53 4.33 18.77
CA THR A 277 20.91 4.42 19.30
C THR A 277 20.99 5.33 20.54
N GLU A 278 20.29 6.46 20.53
CA GLU A 278 20.23 7.40 21.67
C GLU A 278 19.58 6.74 22.90
N GLU A 279 18.53 5.95 22.70
CA GLU A 279 17.86 5.23 23.77
C GLU A 279 18.77 4.16 24.39
N MET A 280 19.50 3.41 23.56
CA MET A 280 20.48 2.42 24.02
C MET A 280 21.61 3.06 24.83
N GLU A 281 22.11 4.21 24.38
CA GLU A 281 23.12 4.97 25.12
C GLU A 281 22.56 5.47 26.47
N ARG A 282 21.32 5.97 26.49
CA ARG A 282 20.64 6.38 27.72
C ARG A 282 20.50 5.23 28.72
N LEU A 283 20.20 4.03 28.25
CA LEU A 283 20.10 2.84 29.08
C LEU A 283 21.47 2.42 29.64
N ALA A 284 22.51 2.44 28.80
CA ALA A 284 23.89 2.17 29.20
C ALA A 284 24.37 3.15 30.29
N ASN A 285 24.07 4.44 30.13
CA ASN A 285 24.37 5.48 31.11
C ASN A 285 23.64 5.29 32.44
N LYS A 286 22.35 4.90 32.40
CA LYS A 286 21.60 4.53 33.62
C LYS A 286 22.26 3.35 34.34
N LYS A 287 22.66 2.31 33.60
CA LYS A 287 23.32 1.11 34.16
C LYS A 287 24.67 1.46 34.79
N MET A 288 25.49 2.28 34.13
CA MET A 288 26.76 2.79 34.66
C MET A 288 26.55 3.57 35.96
N LYS A 289 25.56 4.47 36.00
CA LYS A 289 25.23 5.25 37.19
C LYS A 289 24.83 4.36 38.37
N TYR A 290 24.05 3.31 38.11
CA TYR A 290 23.69 2.34 39.15
C TYR A 290 24.91 1.59 39.68
N LYS A 291 25.78 1.10 38.78
CA LYS A 291 27.02 0.41 39.15
C LYS A 291 27.93 1.30 40.01
N LEU A 292 28.04 2.58 39.67
CA LEU A 292 28.83 3.54 40.43
C LEU A 292 28.27 3.77 41.85
N LYS A 293 26.94 3.86 41.99
CA LYS A 293 26.28 3.96 43.31
C LYS A 293 26.52 2.72 44.17
N VAL A 294 26.45 1.53 43.59
CA VAL A 294 26.72 0.27 44.30
C VAL A 294 28.15 0.24 44.83
N LEU A 295 29.13 0.59 43.99
CA LEU A 295 30.54 0.66 44.40
C LEU A 295 30.78 1.72 45.49
N GLN A 296 30.08 2.86 45.42
CA GLN A 296 30.16 3.89 46.47
C GLN A 296 29.64 3.37 47.81
N ALA A 297 28.47 2.71 47.83
CA ALA A 297 27.90 2.13 49.03
C ALA A 297 28.79 1.02 49.63
N GLU A 298 29.40 0.19 48.78
CA GLU A 298 30.34 -0.85 49.22
C GLU A 298 31.61 -0.26 49.83
N ASN A 299 32.17 0.78 49.21
CA ASN A 299 33.34 1.47 49.74
C ASN A 299 33.03 2.15 51.08
N GLU A 300 31.86 2.78 51.22
CA GLU A 300 31.41 3.36 52.48
C GLU A 300 31.25 2.29 53.58
N ARG A 301 30.66 1.14 53.24
CA ARG A 301 30.56 -0.01 54.15
C ARG A 301 31.94 -0.50 54.61
N MET A 302 32.91 -0.59 53.69
CA MET A 302 34.29 -0.94 54.04
C MET A 302 34.94 0.09 54.97
N ARG A 303 34.70 1.39 54.75
CA ARG A 303 35.22 2.46 55.63
C ARG A 303 34.63 2.39 57.03
N LEU A 304 33.34 2.09 57.16
CA LEU A 304 32.68 1.92 58.45
C LEU A 304 33.24 0.69 59.19
N ASN A 305 33.42 -0.44 58.51
CA ASN A 305 34.04 -1.62 59.11
C ASN A 305 35.46 -1.34 59.60
N ARG A 306 36.29 -0.64 58.83
CA ARG A 306 37.65 -0.26 59.25
C ARG A 306 37.65 0.65 60.47
N ARG A 307 36.69 1.57 60.58
CA ARG A 307 36.54 2.43 61.76
C ARG A 307 36.09 1.66 63.01
N ALA A 308 35.25 0.64 62.85
CA ALA A 308 34.78 -0.17 63.97
C ALA A 308 35.85 -1.14 64.52
N SER A 309 36.85 -1.49 63.71
CA SER A 309 37.95 -2.38 64.10
C SER A 309 39.16 -1.65 64.67
N SER A 310 39.17 -0.31 64.70
CA SER A 310 40.23 0.52 65.27
C SER A 310 39.81 1.08 66.62
#